data_AF-A0A5K1B9I8-F1
#
_entry.id   AF-A0A5K1B9I8-F1
#
_cell.length_a   1.000
_cell.length_b   1.000
_cell.length_c   1.000
_cell.angle_alpha   90.00
_cell.angle_beta   90.00
_cell.angle_gamma   90.00
#
_symmetry.space_group_name_H-M   'P 1'
#
loop_
_entity.id
_entity.type
_entity.pdbx_description
1 polymer ?
#
loop_
_entity_poly.entity_id
_entity_poly.type
_entity_poly.pdbx_seq_one_letter_code
_entity_poly.pdbx_strand_id
1 'polypeptide(L)'
;GRQGWQQFAPYNAIHVGAAASEIPPSLIEQLKPGGRMVIPVGNFFQDLQVVDKQLDGSVNVRSETSVRYVPLTSRAAQLRGS
;
A
#
# COMPACT_ATOMS: atom_id res chain seq x y z
N GLY A 1 5.68 -8.35 1.39
CA GLY A 1 6.76 -7.34 1.22
C GLY A 1 6.28 -6.24 0.29
N ARG A 2 7.13 -5.30 -0.15
CA ARG A 2 6.70 -4.15 -0.97
C ARG A 2 6.01 -4.50 -2.31
N GLN A 3 6.25 -5.71 -2.82
CA GLN A 3 5.64 -6.25 -4.05
C GLN A 3 4.40 -7.13 -3.78
N GLY A 4 3.92 -7.19 -2.54
CA GLY A 4 2.87 -8.12 -2.14
C GLY A 4 3.34 -9.58 -2.12
N TRP A 5 2.39 -10.50 -2.34
CA TRP A 5 2.62 -11.94 -2.49
C TRP A 5 1.55 -12.50 -3.43
N GLN A 6 1.86 -12.48 -4.72
CA GLN A 6 0.90 -12.79 -5.79
C GLN A 6 0.30 -14.20 -5.69
N GLN A 7 1.06 -15.18 -5.19
CA GLN A 7 0.62 -16.58 -5.07
C GLN A 7 -0.65 -16.76 -4.22
N PHE A 8 -0.90 -15.87 -3.25
CA PHE A 8 -2.09 -15.90 -2.39
C PHE A 8 -3.07 -14.77 -2.70
N ALA A 9 -2.82 -14.00 -3.76
CA ALA A 9 -3.78 -13.06 -4.30
C ALA A 9 -4.96 -13.82 -4.94
N PRO A 10 -6.14 -13.19 -5.06
CA PRO A 10 -6.44 -11.82 -4.65
C PRO A 10 -6.82 -11.72 -3.17
N TYR A 11 -6.60 -10.55 -2.56
CA TYR A 11 -6.88 -10.27 -1.15
C TYR A 11 -8.15 -9.45 -0.96
N ASN A 12 -8.91 -9.74 0.11
CA ASN A 12 -10.03 -8.89 0.53
C ASN A 12 -9.55 -7.58 1.15
N ALA A 13 -8.44 -7.63 1.89
CA ALA A 13 -7.82 -6.47 2.49
C ALA A 13 -6.29 -6.54 2.39
N ILE A 14 -5.64 -5.40 2.19
CA ILE A 14 -4.19 -5.24 2.27
C ILE A 14 -3.88 -4.10 3.25
N HIS A 15 -3.07 -4.38 4.27
CA HIS A 15 -2.56 -3.36 5.17
C HIS A 15 -1.05 -3.20 4.95
N VAL A 16 -0.60 -1.97 4.74
CA VAL A 16 0.83 -1.66 4.56
C VAL A 16 1.32 -0.92 5.80
N GLY A 17 2.11 -1.60 6.65
CA GLY A 17 2.67 -1.02 7.88
C GLY A 17 3.92 -0.16 7.68
N ALA A 18 4.13 0.41 6.49
CA ALA A 18 5.29 1.24 6.15
C ALA A 18 4.92 2.26 5.06
N ALA A 19 5.52 3.44 5.09
CA ALA A 19 5.23 4.52 4.16
C ALA A 19 5.83 4.28 2.78
N ALA A 20 4.98 4.19 1.76
CA ALA A 20 5.42 4.15 0.37
C ALA A 20 5.51 5.58 -0.19
N SER A 21 6.45 5.85 -1.09
CA SER A 21 6.51 7.13 -1.80
C SER A 21 5.27 7.36 -2.68
N GLU A 22 4.70 6.27 -3.20
CA GLU A 22 3.47 6.19 -3.99
C GLU A 22 2.81 4.82 -3.75
N ILE A 23 1.50 4.70 -4.05
CA ILE A 23 0.80 3.42 -3.90
C ILE A 23 1.37 2.41 -4.92
N PRO A 24 1.93 1.26 -4.49
CA PRO A 24 2.50 0.30 -5.42
C PRO A 24 1.40 -0.35 -6.30
N PRO A 25 1.48 -0.26 -7.65
CA PRO A 25 0.47 -0.83 -8.54
C PRO A 25 0.23 -2.33 -8.31
N SER A 26 1.32 -3.08 -8.04
CA SER A 26 1.25 -4.51 -7.71
C SER A 26 0.33 -4.85 -6.53
N LEU A 27 0.17 -3.95 -5.56
CA LEU A 27 -0.73 -4.18 -4.43
C LEU A 27 -2.20 -3.92 -4.81
N ILE A 28 -2.46 -2.97 -5.71
CA ILE A 28 -3.80 -2.70 -6.27
C ILE A 28 -4.25 -3.89 -7.14
N GLU A 29 -3.35 -4.43 -7.96
CA GLU A 29 -3.60 -5.62 -8.79
C GLU A 29 -3.97 -6.82 -7.92
N GLN A 30 -3.30 -6.98 -6.78
CA GLN A 30 -3.54 -8.08 -5.84
C GLN A 30 -4.81 -7.89 -4.98
N LEU A 31 -5.49 -6.74 -5.01
CA LEU A 31 -6.82 -6.60 -4.37
C LEU A 31 -7.92 -7.28 -5.20
N LYS A 32 -8.84 -7.95 -4.51
CA LYS A 32 -10.12 -8.39 -5.09
C LYS A 32 -10.96 -7.17 -5.52
N PRO A 33 -11.80 -7.29 -6.54
CA PRO A 33 -12.94 -6.38 -6.70
C PRO A 33 -13.77 -6.37 -5.40
N GLY A 34 -14.11 -5.18 -4.91
CA GLY A 34 -14.71 -4.96 -3.58
C GLY A 34 -13.71 -4.98 -2.41
N GLY A 35 -12.42 -5.15 -2.68
CA GLY A 35 -11.36 -5.16 -1.66
C GLY A 35 -10.86 -3.76 -1.29
N ARG A 36 -10.23 -3.65 -0.12
CA ARG A 36 -9.71 -2.39 0.44
C ARG A 36 -8.23 -2.49 0.79
N MET A 37 -7.47 -1.43 0.53
CA MET A 37 -6.13 -1.26 1.07
C MET A 37 -6.03 -0.03 1.95
N VAL A 38 -5.22 -0.13 3.01
CA VAL A 38 -4.83 0.99 3.87
C VAL A 38 -3.31 1.09 3.84
N ILE A 39 -2.80 2.25 3.43
CA ILE A 39 -1.37 2.47 3.16
C ILE A 39 -0.97 3.90 3.53
N PRO A 40 0.08 4.11 4.34
CA PRO A 40 0.71 5.41 4.48
C PRO A 40 1.45 5.78 3.18
N VAL A 41 1.17 6.96 2.63
CA VAL A 41 1.76 7.44 1.39
C VAL A 41 2.43 8.79 1.61
N GLY A 42 3.67 8.90 1.16
CA GLY A 42 4.49 10.11 1.25
C GLY A 42 5.91 9.82 1.74
N ASN A 43 6.80 10.80 1.58
CA ASN A 43 8.18 10.71 2.05
C ASN A 43 8.29 11.33 3.45
N PHE A 44 8.43 12.66 3.52
CA PHE A 44 8.59 13.38 4.79
C PHE A 44 7.25 13.70 5.46
N PHE A 45 6.30 14.23 4.69
CA PHE A 45 4.89 14.33 5.07
C PHE A 45 4.16 13.15 4.46
N GLN A 46 3.36 12.46 5.28
CA GLN A 46 2.68 11.23 4.91
C GLN A 46 1.22 11.32 5.32
N ASP A 47 0.33 10.86 4.46
CA ASP A 47 -1.08 10.67 4.80
C ASP A 47 -1.43 9.18 4.73
N LEU A 48 -2.30 8.75 5.63
CA LEU A 48 -2.92 7.43 5.55
C LEU A 48 -3.95 7.46 4.42
N GLN A 49 -3.67 6.76 3.34
CA GLN A 49 -4.58 6.63 2.21
C GLN A 49 -5.37 5.33 2.28
N VAL A 50 -6.64 5.43 1.93
CA VAL A 50 -7.54 4.30 1.75
C VAL A 50 -7.84 4.13 0.27
N VAL A 51 -7.61 2.93 -0.22
CA VAL A 51 -7.83 2.53 -1.60
C VAL A 51 -8.95 1.51 -1.63
N ASP A 52 -10.06 1.84 -2.31
CA ASP A 52 -11.19 0.95 -2.53
C ASP A 52 -11.21 0.52 -3.99
N LYS A 53 -11.02 -0.78 -4.24
CA LYS A 53 -11.18 -1.36 -5.58
C LYS A 53 -12.64 -1.72 -5.77
N GLN A 54 -13.32 -1.04 -6.69
CA GLN A 54 -14.72 -1.26 -6.99
C GLN A 54 -14.93 -2.63 -7.66
N LEU A 55 -16.19 -3.07 -7.74
CA LEU A 55 -16.53 -4.35 -8.36
C LEU A 55 -16.22 -4.39 -9.87
N ASP A 56 -16.26 -3.23 -10.54
CA ASP A 56 -15.89 -3.07 -11.95
C ASP A 56 -14.37 -2.95 -12.18
N GLY A 57 -13.57 -3.00 -11.11
CA GLY A 57 -12.11 -2.89 -11.15
C GLY A 57 -11.58 -1.45 -11.10
N SER A 58 -12.43 -0.43 -11.14
CA SER A 58 -12.02 0.97 -10.92
C SER A 58 -11.52 1.18 -9.49
N VAL A 59 -10.68 2.19 -9.28
CA VAL A 59 -10.01 2.43 -8.01
C VAL A 59 -10.32 3.83 -7.50
N ASN A 60 -10.86 3.90 -6.28
CA ASN A 60 -11.05 5.16 -5.56
C ASN A 60 -9.99 5.28 -4.47
N VAL A 61 -9.34 6.44 -4.40
CA VAL A 61 -8.31 6.75 -3.41
C VAL A 61 -8.73 7.99 -2.63
N ARG A 62 -8.61 7.94 -1.31
CA ARG A 62 -8.79 9.12 -0.44
C ARG A 62 -7.75 9.15 0.67
N SER A 63 -7.34 10.35 1.06
CA SER A 63 -6.53 10.58 2.27
C SER A 63 -7.46 10.71 3.49
N GLU A 64 -7.11 10.06 4.59
CA GLU A 64 -7.88 10.12 5.84
C GLU A 64 -7.25 11.08 6.86
N THR A 65 -5.96 10.90 7.17
CA THR A 65 -5.26 11.70 8.18
C THR A 65 -3.74 11.64 7.99
N SER A 66 -3.03 12.66 8.48
CA SER A 66 -1.58 12.65 8.46
C SER A 66 -0.99 11.69 9.48
N VAL A 67 0.05 10.96 9.10
CA VAL A 67 0.68 9.90 9.89
C VAL A 67 2.20 9.95 9.76
N ARG A 68 2.90 9.09 10.52
CA ARG A 68 4.34 8.92 10.37
C ARG A 68 4.76 7.47 10.57
N TYR A 69 5.22 6.85 9.49
CA TYR A 69 5.69 5.47 9.40
C TYR A 69 7.13 5.41 8.90
N VAL A 70 7.80 4.29 9.18
CA VAL A 70 9.09 3.93 8.57
C VAL A 70 8.94 3.72 7.06
N PRO A 71 9.98 3.99 6.24
CA PRO A 71 9.87 3.88 4.79
C PRO A 71 9.73 2.42 4.30
N LEU A 72 8.80 2.20 3.38
CA LEU A 72 8.64 0.97 2.61
C LEU A 72 9.73 0.92 1.53
N THR A 73 10.91 0.45 1.92
CA THR A 73 12.11 0.53 1.08
C THR A 73 12.50 -0.82 0.45
N SER A 74 13.50 -0.79 -0.43
CA SER A 74 14.08 -2.00 -1.03
C SER A 74 14.76 -2.87 0.02
N ARG A 75 14.82 -4.18 -0.19
CA ARG A 75 15.57 -5.10 0.67
C ARG A 75 17.01 -4.64 0.89
N ALA A 76 17.68 -4.18 -0.17
CA ALA A 76 19.05 -3.68 -0.07
C ALA A 76 19.15 -2.44 0.84
N ALA A 77 18.18 -1.53 0.78
CA ALA A 77 18.14 -0.36 1.66
C ALA A 77 17.78 -0.72 3.11
N GLN A 78 16.94 -1.74 3.34
CA GLN A 78 16.63 -2.23 4.69
C GLN A 78 17.88 -2.76 5.41
N LEU A 79 18.80 -3.39 4.67
CA LEU A 79 20.01 -4.01 5.22
C LEU A 79 21.20 -3.04 5.38
N ARG A 80 21.15 -1.84 4.78
CA ARG A 80 22.24 -0.85 4.86
C ARG A 80 22.17 0.04 6.11
N GLY A 81 21.10 -0.04 6.87
CA GLY A 81 20.88 0.73 8.10
C GLY A 81 20.92 -0.10 9.39
N SER A 82 21.41 -1.35 9.32
CA SER A 82 21.60 -2.26 10.46
C SER A 82 23.07 -2.44 10.79
#